data_AF-A0A3M1IUK4-F1
#
_entry.id   AF-A0A3M1IUK4-F1
#
_cell.length_a   1.000
_cell.length_b   1.000
_cell.length_c   1.000
_cell.angle_alpha   90.00
_cell.angle_beta   90.00
_cell.angle_gamma   90.00
#
_symmetry.space_group_name_H-M   'P 1'
#
loop_
_entity.id
_entity.type
_entity.pdbx_description
1 polymer ?
#
loop_
_entity_poly.entity_id
_entity_poly.type
_entity_poly.pdbx_seq_one_letter_code
_entity_poly.pdbx_strand_id
1 'polypeptide(L)'
;MPDTKRILFVDDEPRVLRGMRRRLDWQTDEWDMTFVDSGRAALDTLAAAEPFDVLITDIRMPGMDGIALLTQVQQQYPHMVRIVLSGHVDRNAAMRAVGLAHQFLAKPCEVDALRDTLEQAFSLRQMLNSESLKSLVAQLQTLPSLPGLFNELMSEIRSPNASIKRVGQIISQDMGMTAKILQLVNSAFFGLRRRVSDPTQAVMLLGLDTVKALVLSVHIFSQFSGATVGGVSLPLLQEHSMAVAALAKKISVAEQADQPQVDFAFTAGLLHDVGRLVLAANLPQAYNRALALVDDETSLLQAEQQVFGATHPQVGAYLLGIWGLPDQVVEALAFHHHPSQRSCRTFCPLIAVHAANGLVHQFRHTTEPGAQPKLDVDYLTRLGYAQKLPAWNNLCRETLQQRDE
;
A
#
# COMPACT_ATOMS: atom_id res chain seq x y z
N MET A 1 -6.83 -17.28 25.30
CA MET A 1 -5.54 -16.62 25.60
C MET A 1 -5.19 -15.80 24.37
N PRO A 2 -4.62 -14.59 24.49
CA PRO A 2 -4.08 -13.95 23.30
C PRO A 2 -3.05 -14.90 22.70
N ASP A 3 -3.14 -15.10 21.40
CA ASP A 3 -2.28 -15.99 20.63
C ASP A 3 -0.87 -15.39 20.63
N THR A 4 0.00 -15.85 21.54
CA THR A 4 1.35 -15.31 21.77
C THR A 4 2.11 -15.28 20.44
N LYS A 5 2.62 -14.11 20.07
CA LYS A 5 3.27 -13.92 18.76
C LYS A 5 4.71 -14.38 18.80
N ARG A 6 5.10 -15.25 17.87
CA ARG A 6 6.44 -15.83 17.80
C ARG A 6 7.33 -15.00 16.88
N ILE A 7 8.40 -14.43 17.44
CA ILE A 7 9.27 -13.47 16.76
C ILE A 7 10.70 -13.99 16.71
N LEU A 8 11.28 -14.05 15.51
CA LEU A 8 12.67 -14.42 15.27
C LEU A 8 13.51 -13.18 14.98
N PHE A 9 14.44 -12.86 15.87
CA PHE A 9 15.44 -11.81 15.72
C PHE A 9 16.75 -12.38 15.18
N VAL A 10 17.31 -11.74 14.15
CA VAL A 10 18.54 -12.14 13.48
C VAL A 10 19.47 -10.94 13.34
N ASP A 11 20.64 -11.02 13.96
CA ASP A 11 21.66 -9.97 13.93
C ASP A 11 23.02 -10.59 14.27
N ASP A 12 24.05 -10.36 13.46
CA ASP A 12 25.37 -10.95 13.67
C ASP A 12 26.16 -10.32 14.82
N GLU A 13 25.65 -9.23 15.41
CA GLU A 13 26.23 -8.60 16.59
C GLU A 13 25.56 -9.11 17.89
N PRO A 14 26.22 -9.97 18.70
CA PRO A 14 25.60 -10.52 19.92
C PRO A 14 25.30 -9.45 21.00
N ARG A 15 25.87 -8.25 20.85
CA ARG A 15 25.58 -7.09 21.72
C ARG A 15 24.23 -6.47 21.37
N VAL A 16 23.88 -6.41 20.09
CA VAL A 16 22.59 -5.89 19.61
C VAL A 16 21.47 -6.81 20.07
N LEU A 17 21.59 -8.12 19.86
CA LEU A 17 20.61 -9.12 20.31
C LEU A 17 20.38 -9.06 21.83
N ARG A 18 21.47 -8.98 22.63
CA ARG A 18 21.37 -8.82 24.09
C ARG A 18 20.68 -7.51 24.48
N GLY A 19 20.99 -6.42 23.79
CA GLY A 19 20.36 -5.12 24.00
C GLY A 19 18.87 -5.11 23.66
N MET A 20 18.44 -5.82 22.62
CA MET A 20 17.03 -6.00 22.28
C MET A 20 16.32 -6.86 23.31
N ARG A 21 16.86 -8.04 23.65
CA ARG A 21 16.30 -8.93 24.67
C ARG A 21 16.04 -8.20 25.99
N ARG A 22 17.04 -7.46 26.49
CA ARG A 22 16.89 -6.69 27.75
C ARG A 22 15.80 -5.61 27.67
N ARG A 23 15.64 -4.97 26.51
CA ARG A 23 14.65 -3.89 26.33
C ARG A 23 13.22 -4.40 26.12
N LEU A 24 13.07 -5.64 25.67
CA LEU A 24 11.80 -6.30 25.39
C LEU A 24 11.38 -7.32 26.46
N ASP A 25 12.17 -7.49 27.53
CA ASP A 25 11.98 -8.51 28.57
C ASP A 25 10.60 -8.43 29.26
N TRP A 26 10.03 -7.23 29.35
CA TRP A 26 8.71 -6.97 29.92
C TRP A 26 7.53 -7.32 28.99
N GLN A 27 7.77 -7.70 27.73
CA GLN A 27 6.74 -8.08 26.76
C GLN A 27 6.64 -9.60 26.53
N THR A 28 7.24 -10.40 27.40
CA THR A 28 7.24 -11.87 27.30
C THR A 28 5.85 -12.50 27.44
N ASP A 29 4.87 -11.77 28.00
CA ASP A 29 3.48 -12.20 28.08
C ASP A 29 2.75 -12.13 26.71
N GLU A 30 3.23 -11.31 25.78
CA GLU A 30 2.64 -11.13 24.45
C GLU A 30 3.49 -11.76 23.33
N TRP A 31 4.82 -11.74 23.46
CA TRP A 31 5.75 -12.20 22.43
C TRP A 31 6.69 -13.32 22.91
N ASP A 32 6.70 -14.43 22.18
CA ASP A 32 7.71 -15.49 22.30
C ASP A 32 8.87 -15.19 21.35
N MET A 33 10.00 -14.76 21.91
CA MET A 33 11.12 -14.19 21.16
C MET A 33 12.32 -15.13 21.10
N THR A 34 12.71 -15.52 19.88
CA THR A 34 13.93 -16.27 19.60
C THR A 34 14.98 -15.36 18.97
N PHE A 35 16.25 -15.51 19.35
CA PHE A 35 17.36 -14.68 18.88
C PHE A 35 18.47 -15.57 18.34
N VAL A 36 18.93 -15.31 17.11
CA VAL A 36 20.01 -16.04 16.43
C VAL A 36 20.98 -15.06 15.77
N ASP A 37 22.22 -15.50 15.56
CA ASP A 37 23.34 -14.63 15.17
C ASP A 37 23.73 -14.71 13.68
N SER A 38 22.96 -15.43 12.86
CA SER A 38 23.25 -15.57 11.43
C SER A 38 22.02 -15.97 10.63
N GLY A 39 22.01 -15.60 9.34
CA GLY A 39 20.95 -16.03 8.43
C GLY A 39 20.85 -17.56 8.29
N ARG A 40 21.97 -18.28 8.41
CA ARG A 40 21.95 -19.76 8.40
C ARG A 40 21.24 -20.31 9.63
N ALA A 41 21.60 -19.84 10.84
CA ALA A 41 20.95 -20.26 12.07
C ALA A 41 19.46 -19.90 12.07
N ALA A 42 19.06 -18.78 11.45
CA ALA A 42 17.67 -18.42 11.28
C ALA A 42 16.90 -19.46 10.45
N LEU A 43 17.43 -19.90 9.31
CA LEU A 43 16.79 -20.94 8.48
C LEU A 43 16.73 -22.30 9.19
N ASP A 44 17.81 -22.69 9.87
CA ASP A 44 17.83 -23.95 10.63
C ASP A 44 16.79 -23.89 11.77
N THR A 45 16.60 -22.73 12.41
CA THR A 45 15.55 -22.50 13.43
C THR A 45 14.15 -22.56 12.84
N LEU A 46 13.91 -21.91 11.69
CA LEU A 46 12.62 -21.95 10.99
C LEU A 46 12.22 -23.37 10.57
N ALA A 47 13.19 -24.21 10.21
CA ALA A 47 12.94 -25.59 9.82
C ALA A 47 12.67 -26.54 11.00
N ALA A 48 13.22 -26.25 12.18
CA ALA A 48 13.16 -27.13 13.34
C ALA A 48 12.05 -26.80 14.35
N ALA A 49 11.50 -25.59 14.28
CA ALA A 49 10.55 -25.08 15.26
C ALA A 49 9.12 -25.01 14.71
N GLU A 50 8.17 -24.73 15.61
CA GLU A 50 6.83 -24.27 15.22
C GLU A 50 6.90 -23.00 14.35
N PRO A 51 5.83 -22.65 13.61
CA PRO A 51 5.82 -21.47 12.76
C PRO A 51 6.11 -20.18 13.54
N PHE A 52 6.89 -19.29 12.95
CA PHE A 52 7.10 -17.93 13.44
C PHE A 52 6.16 -16.97 12.73
N ASP A 53 5.63 -16.00 13.47
CA ASP A 53 4.78 -14.94 12.91
C ASP A 53 5.62 -13.84 12.27
N VAL A 54 6.82 -13.58 12.78
CA VAL A 54 7.68 -12.45 12.38
C VAL A 54 9.15 -12.84 12.33
N LEU A 55 9.84 -12.40 11.28
CA LEU A 55 11.29 -12.29 11.19
C LEU A 55 11.70 -10.82 11.24
N ILE A 56 12.63 -10.50 12.13
CA ILE A 56 13.31 -9.22 12.21
C ILE A 56 14.80 -9.48 11.95
N THR A 57 15.35 -8.93 10.87
CA THR A 57 16.75 -9.21 10.48
C THR A 57 17.53 -7.94 10.22
N ASP A 58 18.81 -7.94 10.56
CA ASP A 58 19.76 -6.99 9.97
C ASP A 58 19.93 -7.23 8.47
N ILE A 59 20.30 -6.18 7.74
CA ILE A 59 20.64 -6.29 6.31
C ILE A 59 22.04 -6.86 6.15
N ARG A 60 23.03 -6.36 6.90
CA ARG A 60 24.44 -6.70 6.70
C ARG A 60 24.88 -7.74 7.71
N MET A 61 24.92 -8.99 7.29
CA MET A 61 25.46 -10.10 8.07
C MET A 61 26.50 -10.85 7.23
N PRO A 62 27.57 -11.40 7.85
CA PRO A 62 28.56 -12.21 7.17
C PRO A 62 27.98 -13.53 6.68
N GLY A 63 28.47 -14.00 5.52
CA GLY A 63 27.99 -15.24 4.90
C GLY A 63 26.64 -15.03 4.21
N MET A 64 25.55 -15.33 4.91
CA MET A 64 24.19 -15.07 4.43
C MET A 64 23.70 -13.72 4.95
N ASP A 65 23.61 -12.74 4.06
CA ASP A 65 23.09 -11.42 4.39
C ASP A 65 21.55 -11.44 4.56
N GLY A 66 21.00 -10.33 5.08
CA GLY A 66 19.56 -10.20 5.32
C GLY A 66 18.73 -10.32 4.05
N ILE A 67 19.25 -9.89 2.90
CA ILE A 67 18.53 -9.97 1.61
C ILE A 67 18.41 -11.42 1.16
N ALA A 68 19.49 -12.19 1.25
CA ALA A 68 19.51 -13.62 0.94
C ALA A 68 18.58 -14.40 1.86
N LEU A 69 18.60 -14.10 3.17
CA LEU A 69 17.66 -14.68 4.13
C LEU A 69 16.20 -14.36 3.76
N LEU A 70 15.88 -13.08 3.55
CA LEU A 70 14.53 -12.62 3.20
C LEU A 70 14.01 -13.26 1.92
N THR A 71 14.87 -13.46 0.92
CA THR A 71 14.51 -14.14 -0.34
C THR A 71 14.06 -15.56 -0.08
N GLN A 72 14.79 -16.33 0.73
CA GLN A 72 14.40 -17.70 1.07
C GLN A 72 13.15 -17.73 1.93
N VAL A 73 13.05 -16.83 2.90
CA VAL A 73 11.88 -16.74 3.78
C VAL A 73 10.63 -16.35 3.00
N GLN A 74 10.70 -15.42 2.06
CA GLN A 74 9.55 -15.06 1.22
C GLN A 74 9.03 -16.26 0.42
N GLN A 75 9.93 -17.13 -0.07
CA GLN A 75 9.56 -18.32 -0.85
C GLN A 75 8.98 -19.45 0.00
N GLN A 76 9.58 -19.73 1.16
CA GLN A 76 9.22 -20.87 2.01
C GLN A 76 8.17 -20.53 3.07
N TYR A 77 8.18 -19.28 3.55
CA TYR A 77 7.32 -18.77 4.61
C TYR A 77 6.68 -17.44 4.19
N PRO A 78 5.90 -17.40 3.09
CA PRO A 78 5.32 -16.17 2.55
C PRO A 78 4.44 -15.44 3.57
N HIS A 79 3.79 -16.21 4.46
CA HIS A 79 2.94 -15.75 5.55
C HIS A 79 3.68 -15.25 6.78
N MET A 80 5.01 -15.16 6.81
CA MET A 80 5.74 -14.58 7.95
C MET A 80 5.95 -13.06 7.72
N VAL A 81 5.73 -12.21 8.73
CA VAL A 81 6.05 -10.78 8.64
C VAL A 81 7.56 -10.67 8.54
N ARG A 82 8.04 -9.78 7.69
CA ARG A 82 9.48 -9.62 7.41
C ARG A 82 9.83 -8.17 7.64
N ILE A 83 10.58 -7.90 8.70
CA ILE A 83 11.01 -6.56 9.09
C ILE A 83 12.52 -6.50 8.99
N VAL A 84 13.01 -5.40 8.43
CA VAL A 84 14.43 -5.14 8.30
C VAL A 84 14.85 -4.08 9.29
N LEU A 85 15.96 -4.33 9.99
CA LEU A 85 16.66 -3.31 10.76
C LEU A 85 17.80 -2.76 9.89
N SER A 86 17.82 -1.45 9.64
CA SER A 86 18.81 -0.82 8.76
C SER A 86 19.57 0.31 9.45
N GLY A 87 20.88 0.38 9.27
CA GLY A 87 21.69 1.53 9.69
C GLY A 87 21.67 2.67 8.66
N HIS A 88 22.14 3.85 9.06
CA HIS A 88 22.23 5.05 8.20
C HIS A 88 23.10 4.84 6.93
N VAL A 89 23.98 3.83 6.93
CA VAL A 89 24.93 3.55 5.84
C VAL A 89 24.41 2.50 4.84
N ASP A 90 23.16 2.03 5.01
CA ASP A 90 22.62 0.88 4.27
C ASP A 90 21.65 1.24 3.15
N ARG A 91 21.55 2.51 2.74
CA ARG A 91 20.50 2.98 1.81
C ARG A 91 20.40 2.15 0.52
N ASN A 92 21.51 1.80 -0.11
CA ASN A 92 21.52 0.96 -1.32
C ASN A 92 21.10 -0.49 -1.04
N ALA A 93 21.47 -1.04 0.12
CA ALA A 93 21.11 -2.40 0.50
C ALA A 93 19.64 -2.49 0.95
N ALA A 94 19.13 -1.47 1.65
CA ALA A 94 17.72 -1.31 1.98
C ALA A 94 16.85 -1.23 0.73
N MET A 95 17.26 -0.49 -0.30
CA MET A 95 16.56 -0.44 -1.59
C MET A 95 16.43 -1.81 -2.26
N ARG A 96 17.43 -2.70 -2.14
CA ARG A 96 17.35 -4.07 -2.69
C ARG A 96 16.43 -4.98 -1.88
N ALA A 97 16.18 -4.66 -0.61
CA ALA A 97 15.23 -5.38 0.22
C ALA A 97 13.78 -4.92 0.01
N VAL A 98 13.55 -3.84 -0.76
CA VAL A 98 12.21 -3.36 -1.11
C VAL A 98 11.47 -4.44 -1.90
N GLY A 99 10.32 -4.87 -1.38
CA GLY A 99 9.52 -5.97 -1.94
C GLY A 99 9.88 -7.36 -1.40
N LEU A 100 10.95 -7.48 -0.60
CA LEU A 100 11.25 -8.68 0.20
C LEU A 100 10.80 -8.48 1.65
N ALA A 101 11.14 -7.32 2.22
CA ALA A 101 10.66 -6.88 3.53
C ALA A 101 9.31 -6.15 3.40
N HIS A 102 8.47 -6.33 4.42
CA HIS A 102 7.22 -5.59 4.55
C HIS A 102 7.47 -4.22 5.20
N GLN A 103 8.39 -4.15 6.16
CA GLN A 103 8.68 -2.93 6.92
C GLN A 103 10.18 -2.76 7.18
N PHE A 104 10.59 -1.51 7.38
CA PHE A 104 11.96 -1.12 7.69
C PHE A 104 12.00 -0.29 8.97
N LEU A 105 12.97 -0.57 9.83
CA LEU A 105 13.21 0.16 11.08
C LEU A 105 14.66 0.62 11.13
N ALA A 106 14.87 1.87 11.54
CA ALA A 106 16.21 2.42 11.69
C ALA A 106 16.91 1.83 12.92
N LYS A 107 18.21 1.55 12.79
CA LYS A 107 19.10 1.28 13.93
C LYS A 107 19.65 2.61 14.49
N PRO A 108 19.68 2.82 15.83
CA PRO A 108 19.16 1.91 16.86
C PRO A 108 17.62 1.89 16.87
N CYS A 109 17.06 0.68 16.93
CA CYS A 109 15.60 0.52 16.93
C CYS A 109 15.04 0.87 18.31
N GLU A 110 14.17 1.88 18.37
CA GLU A 110 13.38 2.21 19.56
C GLU A 110 12.31 1.13 19.79
N VAL A 111 12.10 0.74 21.05
CA VAL A 111 11.14 -0.33 21.42
C VAL A 111 9.74 0.01 20.98
N ASP A 112 9.37 1.27 21.18
CA ASP A 112 8.09 1.82 20.81
C ASP A 112 7.84 1.76 19.29
N ALA A 113 8.85 2.09 18.47
CA ALA A 113 8.74 2.02 17.01
C ALA A 113 8.61 0.57 16.54
N LEU A 114 9.33 -0.36 17.18
CA LEU A 114 9.20 -1.79 16.90
C LEU A 114 7.80 -2.32 17.23
N ARG A 115 7.28 -1.99 18.42
CA ARG A 115 5.95 -2.42 18.86
C ARG A 115 4.89 -1.93 17.89
N ASP A 116 4.89 -0.64 17.58
CA ASP A 116 3.91 -0.07 16.65
C ASP A 116 3.97 -0.75 15.27
N THR A 117 5.18 -1.04 14.76
CA THR A 117 5.37 -1.73 13.47
C THR A 117 4.83 -3.16 13.51
N LEU A 118 5.01 -3.88 14.61
CA LEU A 118 4.50 -5.24 14.80
C LEU A 118 2.97 -5.24 14.90
N GLU A 119 2.39 -4.38 15.74
CA GLU A 119 0.94 -4.20 15.87
C GLU A 119 0.30 -3.86 14.51
N GLN A 120 0.93 -2.97 13.74
CA GLN A 120 0.50 -2.63 12.38
C GLN A 120 0.52 -3.86 11.46
N ALA A 121 1.63 -4.60 11.43
CA ALA A 121 1.76 -5.77 10.58
C ALA A 121 0.73 -6.86 10.94
N PHE A 122 0.49 -7.09 12.24
CA PHE A 122 -0.52 -8.04 12.71
C PHE A 122 -1.94 -7.60 12.40
N SER A 123 -2.29 -6.34 12.65
CA SER A 123 -3.61 -5.79 12.32
C SER A 123 -3.91 -5.94 10.82
N LEU A 124 -2.90 -5.69 9.96
CA LEU A 124 -3.09 -5.79 8.51
C LEU A 124 -3.39 -7.23 8.12
N ARG A 125 -2.61 -8.16 8.67
CA ARG A 125 -2.74 -9.58 8.39
C ARG A 125 -3.99 -10.20 8.97
N GLN A 126 -4.42 -9.78 10.15
CA GLN A 126 -5.67 -10.24 10.74
C GLN A 126 -6.85 -9.83 9.85
N MET A 127 -6.86 -8.58 9.36
CA MET A 127 -7.89 -8.11 8.43
C MET A 127 -7.87 -8.90 7.12
N LEU A 128 -6.69 -9.05 6.50
CA LEU A 128 -6.52 -9.80 5.25
C LEU A 128 -6.85 -11.30 5.39
N ASN A 129 -6.70 -11.85 6.60
CA ASN A 129 -7.01 -13.25 6.91
C ASN A 129 -8.41 -13.48 7.50
N SER A 130 -9.26 -12.45 7.57
CA SER A 130 -10.61 -12.62 8.10
C SER A 130 -11.44 -13.58 7.22
N GLU A 131 -12.18 -14.47 7.86
CA GLU A 131 -12.97 -15.49 7.16
C GLU A 131 -14.09 -14.88 6.32
N SER A 132 -14.67 -13.74 6.75
CA SER A 132 -15.65 -13.00 5.95
C SER A 132 -15.05 -12.48 4.65
N LEU A 133 -13.86 -11.88 4.70
CA LEU A 133 -13.17 -11.36 3.52
C LEU A 133 -12.74 -12.49 2.58
N LYS A 134 -12.16 -13.58 3.11
CA LYS A 134 -11.80 -14.75 2.29
C LYS A 134 -13.03 -15.37 1.62
N SER A 135 -14.12 -15.52 2.36
CA SER A 135 -15.38 -16.07 1.83
C SER A 135 -15.98 -15.16 0.76
N LEU A 136 -15.97 -13.85 0.97
CA LEU A 136 -16.42 -12.88 -0.03
C LEU A 136 -15.56 -12.95 -1.29
N VAL A 137 -14.24 -12.94 -1.15
CA VAL A 137 -13.31 -12.99 -2.29
C VAL A 137 -13.45 -14.31 -3.06
N ALA A 138 -13.69 -15.43 -2.37
CA ALA A 138 -13.94 -16.72 -2.99
C ALA A 138 -15.24 -16.76 -3.83
N GLN A 139 -16.19 -15.86 -3.58
CA GLN A 139 -17.43 -15.73 -4.36
C GLN A 139 -17.24 -14.89 -5.64
N LEU A 140 -16.14 -14.14 -5.76
CA LEU A 140 -15.89 -13.26 -6.90
C LEU A 140 -15.50 -14.09 -8.13
N GLN A 141 -16.31 -14.02 -9.19
CA GLN A 141 -16.10 -14.80 -10.42
C GLN A 141 -15.04 -14.20 -11.34
N THR A 142 -14.92 -12.87 -11.33
CA THR A 142 -13.99 -12.08 -12.14
C THR A 142 -13.19 -11.19 -11.21
N LEU A 143 -12.17 -11.76 -10.58
CA LEU A 143 -11.07 -10.97 -10.04
C LEU A 143 -10.23 -10.45 -11.20
N PRO A 144 -9.80 -9.18 -11.18
CA PRO A 144 -8.89 -8.73 -12.21
C PRO A 144 -7.65 -9.61 -12.20
N SER A 145 -7.39 -10.32 -13.31
CA SER A 145 -6.15 -11.08 -13.41
C SER A 145 -4.98 -10.12 -13.42
N LEU A 146 -3.89 -10.40 -12.72
CA LEU A 146 -2.69 -9.57 -12.82
C LEU A 146 -2.23 -9.51 -14.30
N PRO A 147 -1.97 -8.33 -14.87
CA PRO A 147 -1.55 -8.26 -16.26
C PRO A 147 -0.23 -8.99 -16.43
N GLY A 148 -0.10 -9.82 -17.48
CA GLY A 148 1.19 -10.46 -17.84
C GLY A 148 2.30 -9.42 -17.96
N LEU A 149 1.96 -8.27 -18.53
CA LEU A 149 2.82 -7.09 -18.59
C LEU A 149 3.33 -6.64 -17.21
N PHE A 150 2.49 -6.63 -16.17
CA PHE A 150 2.91 -6.25 -14.83
C PHE A 150 3.83 -7.29 -14.20
N ASN A 151 3.62 -8.58 -14.45
CA ASN A 151 4.58 -9.62 -14.04
C ASN A 151 5.94 -9.40 -14.70
N GLU A 152 5.97 -9.12 -16.01
CA GLU A 152 7.20 -8.81 -16.73
C GLU A 152 7.89 -7.56 -16.18
N LEU A 153 7.12 -6.49 -15.91
CA LEU A 153 7.63 -5.27 -15.29
C LEU A 153 8.21 -5.55 -13.90
N MET A 154 7.51 -6.29 -13.05
CA MET A 154 7.99 -6.63 -11.72
C MET A 154 9.23 -7.52 -11.76
N SER A 155 9.31 -8.44 -12.72
CA SER A 155 10.50 -9.27 -12.95
C SER A 155 11.70 -8.43 -13.37
N GLU A 156 11.51 -7.48 -14.30
CA GLU A 156 12.57 -6.56 -14.74
C GLU A 156 13.05 -5.68 -13.59
N ILE A 157 12.14 -5.16 -12.76
CA ILE A 157 12.46 -4.22 -11.69
C ILE A 157 13.16 -4.90 -10.52
N ARG A 158 12.85 -6.18 -10.26
CA ARG A 158 13.55 -7.00 -9.25
C ARG A 158 14.88 -7.55 -9.75
N SER A 159 15.17 -7.43 -11.05
CA SER A 159 16.43 -7.89 -11.63
C SER A 159 17.62 -7.09 -11.10
N PRO A 160 18.76 -7.71 -10.78
CA PRO A 160 19.98 -6.99 -10.42
C PRO A 160 20.48 -6.07 -11.55
N ASN A 161 20.01 -6.27 -12.78
CA ASN A 161 20.35 -5.48 -13.97
C ASN A 161 19.18 -4.63 -14.47
N ALA A 162 18.25 -4.24 -13.59
CA ALA A 162 17.04 -3.49 -13.95
C ALA A 162 17.35 -2.28 -14.83
N SER A 163 16.65 -2.17 -15.97
CA SER A 163 16.84 -1.10 -16.94
C SER A 163 15.55 -0.34 -17.23
N ILE A 164 15.58 0.99 -17.03
CA ILE A 164 14.48 1.89 -17.42
C ILE A 164 14.11 1.71 -18.91
N LYS A 165 15.11 1.49 -19.77
CA LYS A 165 14.91 1.24 -21.19
C LYS A 165 14.12 -0.05 -21.43
N ARG A 166 14.42 -1.11 -20.68
CA ARG A 166 13.72 -2.39 -20.79
C ARG A 166 12.29 -2.29 -20.26
N VAL A 167 12.09 -1.58 -19.16
CA VAL A 167 10.74 -1.27 -18.63
C VAL A 167 9.89 -0.53 -19.67
N GLY A 168 10.45 0.49 -20.32
CA GLY A 168 9.78 1.19 -21.42
C GLY A 168 9.43 0.26 -22.58
N GLN A 169 10.35 -0.62 -22.97
CA GLN A 169 10.11 -1.63 -24.03
C GLN A 169 9.02 -2.61 -23.66
N ILE A 170 8.96 -3.06 -22.40
CA ILE A 170 7.92 -3.96 -21.91
C ILE A 170 6.56 -3.28 -22.10
N ILE A 171 6.40 -2.04 -21.60
CA ILE A 171 5.14 -1.27 -21.75
C ILE A 171 4.73 -1.13 -23.22
N SER A 172 5.68 -0.82 -24.09
CA SER A 172 5.45 -0.67 -25.54
C SER A 172 4.94 -1.93 -26.24
N GLN A 173 5.00 -3.12 -25.61
CA GLN A 173 4.47 -4.35 -26.21
C GLN A 173 2.93 -4.34 -26.29
N ASP A 174 2.26 -3.60 -25.40
CA ASP A 174 0.82 -3.41 -25.45
C ASP A 174 0.47 -1.98 -25.90
N MET A 175 -0.05 -1.88 -27.12
CA MET A 175 -0.41 -0.60 -27.74
C MET A 175 -1.53 0.12 -27.00
N GLY A 176 -2.52 -0.60 -26.47
CA GLY A 176 -3.65 -0.02 -25.75
C GLY A 176 -3.23 0.56 -24.39
N MET A 177 -2.47 -0.23 -23.62
CA MET A 177 -1.90 0.22 -22.36
C MET A 177 -0.91 1.37 -22.57
N THR A 178 -0.03 1.29 -23.58
CA THR A 178 0.89 2.38 -23.93
C THR A 178 0.14 3.66 -24.21
N ALA A 179 -0.89 3.62 -25.07
CA ALA A 179 -1.69 4.80 -25.39
C ALA A 179 -2.36 5.39 -24.14
N LYS A 180 -2.91 4.55 -23.27
CA LYS A 180 -3.55 4.98 -22.02
C LYS A 180 -2.57 5.56 -21.01
N ILE A 181 -1.40 4.93 -20.84
CA ILE A 181 -0.35 5.45 -19.96
C ILE A 181 0.13 6.80 -20.49
N LEU A 182 0.47 6.91 -21.78
CA LEU A 182 0.89 8.17 -22.38
C LEU A 182 -0.21 9.24 -22.28
N GLN A 183 -1.48 8.86 -22.44
CA GLN A 183 -2.61 9.78 -22.22
C GLN A 183 -2.64 10.30 -20.78
N LEU A 184 -2.48 9.42 -19.78
CA LEU A 184 -2.45 9.80 -18.37
C LEU A 184 -1.23 10.65 -18.03
N VAL A 185 -0.03 10.27 -18.50
CA VAL A 185 1.22 11.01 -18.27
C VAL A 185 1.16 12.43 -18.84
N ASN A 186 0.51 12.60 -20.00
CA ASN A 186 0.31 13.91 -20.62
C ASN A 186 -0.87 14.71 -20.06
N SER A 187 -1.61 14.16 -19.10
CA SER A 187 -2.68 14.90 -18.47
C SER A 187 -2.10 16.08 -17.69
N ALA A 188 -2.90 17.14 -17.57
CA ALA A 188 -2.48 18.36 -16.89
C ALA A 188 -2.10 18.12 -15.42
N PHE A 189 -2.55 17.00 -14.83
CA PHE A 189 -2.12 16.52 -13.52
C PHE A 189 -0.59 16.45 -13.36
N PHE A 190 0.14 15.89 -14.33
CA PHE A 190 1.59 15.76 -14.19
C PHE A 190 2.34 17.06 -14.49
N GLY A 191 1.65 18.12 -14.94
CA GLY A 191 2.22 19.45 -15.14
C GLY A 191 3.43 19.49 -16.07
N LEU A 192 3.51 18.54 -17.01
CA LEU A 192 4.69 18.39 -17.86
C LEU A 192 4.76 19.51 -18.89
N ARG A 193 5.90 20.21 -18.95
CA ARG A 193 6.15 21.30 -19.91
C ARG A 193 6.18 20.84 -21.37
N ARG A 194 6.45 19.55 -21.61
CA ARG A 194 6.50 18.95 -22.94
C ARG A 194 5.74 17.64 -22.92
N ARG A 195 4.99 17.37 -24.00
CA ARG A 195 4.31 16.09 -24.17
C ARG A 195 5.33 14.96 -24.29
N VAL A 196 5.01 13.86 -23.61
CA VAL A 196 5.73 12.59 -23.63
C VAL A 196 5.08 11.68 -24.66
N SER A 197 5.83 11.22 -25.65
CA SER A 197 5.33 10.32 -26.70
C SER A 197 5.90 8.90 -26.60
N ASP A 198 6.82 8.68 -25.67
CA ASP A 198 7.57 7.43 -25.55
C ASP A 198 7.48 6.87 -24.13
N PRO A 199 7.14 5.58 -23.94
CA PRO A 199 7.05 4.97 -22.61
C PRO A 199 8.37 4.98 -21.84
N THR A 200 9.52 4.90 -22.50
CA THR A 200 10.81 5.01 -21.81
C THR A 200 10.99 6.41 -21.22
N GLN A 201 10.62 7.45 -21.97
CA GLN A 201 10.61 8.82 -21.47
C GLN A 201 9.63 9.00 -20.30
N ALA A 202 8.46 8.36 -20.34
CA ALA A 202 7.53 8.37 -19.21
C ALA A 202 8.16 7.76 -17.94
N VAL A 203 8.83 6.61 -18.06
CA VAL A 203 9.51 5.97 -16.93
C VAL A 203 10.65 6.82 -16.39
N MET A 204 11.45 7.47 -17.25
CA MET A 204 12.52 8.37 -16.80
C MET A 204 11.99 9.59 -16.03
N LEU A 205 10.85 10.14 -16.43
CA LEU A 205 10.27 11.33 -15.81
C LEU A 205 9.51 11.02 -14.52
N LEU A 206 8.76 9.92 -14.50
CA LEU A 206 7.85 9.58 -13.39
C LEU A 206 8.47 8.64 -12.36
N GLY A 207 9.50 7.88 -12.75
CA GLY A 207 10.05 6.81 -11.94
C GLY A 207 9.25 5.51 -12.06
N LEU A 208 9.87 4.42 -11.58
CA LEU A 208 9.35 3.06 -11.73
C LEU A 208 8.05 2.83 -10.95
N ASP A 209 7.96 3.30 -9.71
CA ASP A 209 6.81 3.01 -8.86
C ASP A 209 5.54 3.74 -9.33
N THR A 210 5.66 4.98 -9.78
CA THR A 210 4.55 5.71 -10.42
C THR A 210 4.09 4.98 -11.69
N VAL A 211 5.01 4.48 -12.52
CA VAL A 211 4.63 3.73 -13.73
C VAL A 211 3.97 2.40 -13.42
N LYS A 212 4.44 1.64 -12.41
CA LYS A 212 3.76 0.43 -11.94
C LYS A 212 2.31 0.72 -11.54
N ALA A 213 2.10 1.79 -10.77
CA ALA A 213 0.78 2.21 -10.32
C ALA A 213 -0.13 2.54 -11.51
N LEU A 214 0.39 3.26 -12.51
CA LEU A 214 -0.35 3.59 -13.73
C LEU A 214 -0.70 2.34 -14.56
N VAL A 215 0.24 1.40 -14.73
CA VAL A 215 0.00 0.14 -15.44
C VAL A 215 -1.12 -0.67 -14.75
N LEU A 216 -1.04 -0.81 -13.43
CA LEU A 216 -2.08 -1.50 -12.66
C LEU A 216 -3.43 -0.80 -12.78
N SER A 217 -3.46 0.53 -12.60
CA SER A 217 -4.68 1.31 -12.72
C SER A 217 -5.31 1.16 -14.11
N VAL A 218 -4.54 1.42 -15.18
CA VAL A 218 -5.00 1.27 -16.56
C VAL A 218 -5.57 -0.12 -16.80
N HIS A 219 -4.84 -1.16 -16.37
CA HIS A 219 -5.29 -2.54 -16.54
C HIS A 219 -6.61 -2.81 -15.83
N ILE A 220 -6.70 -2.49 -14.54
CA ILE A 220 -7.92 -2.72 -13.75
C ILE A 220 -9.12 -2.03 -14.38
N PHE A 221 -9.00 -0.73 -14.68
CA PHE A 221 -10.10 0.02 -15.28
C PHE A 221 -10.45 -0.48 -16.69
N SER A 222 -9.48 -1.01 -17.44
CA SER A 222 -9.71 -1.55 -18.79
C SER A 222 -10.43 -2.91 -18.82
N GLN A 223 -10.39 -3.68 -17.72
CA GLN A 223 -11.10 -4.96 -17.65
C GLN A 223 -12.61 -4.80 -17.62
N PHE A 224 -13.07 -3.63 -17.17
CA PHE A 224 -14.46 -3.32 -17.03
C PHE A 224 -14.95 -2.56 -18.26
N SER A 225 -15.86 -3.17 -19.01
CA SER A 225 -16.44 -2.57 -20.21
C SER A 225 -17.69 -1.76 -19.90
N GLY A 226 -17.82 -0.59 -20.50
CA GLY A 226 -19.00 0.29 -20.37
C GLY A 226 -18.74 1.52 -19.50
N ALA A 227 -19.68 2.47 -19.50
CA ALA A 227 -19.55 3.69 -18.68
C ALA A 227 -19.84 3.43 -17.20
N THR A 228 -20.58 2.36 -16.90
CA THR A 228 -21.07 2.06 -15.55
C THR A 228 -21.02 0.56 -15.28
N VAL A 229 -20.57 0.18 -14.08
CA VAL A 229 -20.53 -1.19 -13.59
C VAL A 229 -21.21 -1.25 -12.24
N GLY A 230 -22.31 -2.01 -12.13
CA GLY A 230 -23.05 -2.16 -10.87
C GLY A 230 -23.41 -0.83 -10.19
N GLY A 231 -23.76 0.20 -10.96
CA GLY A 231 -24.06 1.55 -10.44
C GLY A 231 -22.85 2.47 -10.27
N VAL A 232 -21.62 1.98 -10.42
CA VAL A 232 -20.38 2.78 -10.33
C VAL A 232 -20.02 3.37 -11.69
N SER A 233 -19.85 4.69 -11.76
CA SER A 233 -19.38 5.37 -12.97
C SER A 233 -17.87 5.25 -13.11
N LEU A 234 -17.40 4.53 -14.13
CA LEU A 234 -15.97 4.32 -14.36
C LEU A 234 -15.21 5.64 -14.61
N PRO A 235 -15.72 6.56 -15.45
CA PRO A 235 -15.05 7.85 -15.64
C PRO A 235 -14.93 8.67 -14.36
N LEU A 236 -16.00 8.75 -13.56
CA LEU A 236 -15.99 9.52 -12.30
C LEU A 236 -15.03 8.90 -11.28
N LEU A 237 -15.04 7.57 -11.16
CA LEU A 237 -14.16 6.87 -10.24
C LEU A 237 -12.67 7.01 -10.63
N GLN A 238 -12.36 6.86 -11.92
CA GLN A 238 -10.99 7.03 -12.41
C GLN A 238 -10.51 8.47 -12.19
N GLU A 239 -11.38 9.44 -12.42
CA GLU A 239 -11.10 10.85 -12.21
C GLU A 239 -10.86 11.19 -10.74
N HIS A 240 -11.71 10.66 -9.85
CA HIS A 240 -11.55 10.77 -8.40
C HIS A 240 -10.22 10.16 -7.94
N SER A 241 -9.95 8.92 -8.36
CA SER A 241 -8.71 8.21 -8.01
C SER A 241 -7.46 8.97 -8.44
N MET A 242 -7.47 9.56 -9.65
CA MET A 242 -6.37 10.40 -10.12
C MET A 242 -6.21 11.68 -9.27
N ALA A 243 -7.30 12.35 -8.91
CA ALA A 243 -7.25 13.55 -8.06
C ALA A 243 -6.75 13.24 -6.64
N VAL A 244 -7.14 12.11 -6.06
CA VAL A 244 -6.67 11.66 -4.75
C VAL A 244 -5.18 11.29 -4.82
N ALA A 245 -4.75 10.50 -5.81
CA ALA A 245 -3.34 10.17 -6.03
C ALA A 245 -2.47 11.42 -6.15
N ALA A 246 -2.94 12.39 -6.93
CA ALA A 246 -2.30 13.66 -7.17
C ALA A 246 -2.06 14.46 -5.89
N LEU A 247 -3.13 14.64 -5.13
CA LEU A 247 -3.09 15.42 -3.91
C LEU A 247 -2.30 14.68 -2.81
N ALA A 248 -2.44 13.37 -2.69
CA ALA A 248 -1.66 12.56 -1.75
C ALA A 248 -0.15 12.68 -2.03
N LYS A 249 0.25 12.70 -3.31
CA LYS A 249 1.64 12.97 -3.71
C LYS A 249 2.10 14.36 -3.30
N LYS A 250 1.31 15.41 -3.59
CA LYS A 250 1.64 16.80 -3.23
C LYS A 250 1.71 17.01 -1.72
N ILE A 251 0.79 16.42 -0.95
CA ILE A 251 0.81 16.41 0.52
C ILE A 251 2.10 15.77 1.03
N SER A 252 2.46 14.60 0.50
CA SER A 252 3.68 13.89 0.92
C SER A 252 4.96 14.70 0.65
N VAL A 253 5.04 15.36 -0.50
CA VAL A 253 6.15 16.26 -0.81
C VAL A 253 6.18 17.48 0.12
N ALA A 254 5.02 18.08 0.40
CA ALA A 254 4.91 19.25 1.28
C ALA A 254 5.33 18.93 2.73
N GLU A 255 5.04 17.71 3.20
CA GLU A 255 5.48 17.23 4.52
C GLU A 255 6.89 16.61 4.51
N GLN A 256 7.65 16.81 3.41
CA GLN A 256 9.04 16.37 3.28
C GLN A 256 9.23 14.86 3.49
N ALA A 257 8.22 14.06 3.12
CA ALA A 257 8.32 12.62 3.12
C ALA A 257 9.43 12.16 2.17
N ASP A 258 10.03 11.00 2.47
CA ASP A 258 11.01 10.43 1.57
C ASP A 258 10.37 9.95 0.25
N GLN A 259 11.21 9.75 -0.77
CA GLN A 259 10.73 9.40 -2.11
C GLN A 259 9.86 8.11 -2.12
N PRO A 260 10.23 7.02 -1.43
CA PRO A 260 9.36 5.84 -1.33
C PRO A 260 7.97 6.15 -0.75
N GLN A 261 7.87 6.92 0.33
CA GLN A 261 6.57 7.28 0.90
C GLN A 261 5.72 8.12 -0.04
N VAL A 262 6.34 9.06 -0.78
CA VAL A 262 5.65 9.87 -1.80
C VAL A 262 5.08 8.98 -2.91
N ASP A 263 5.84 8.01 -3.39
CA ASP A 263 5.41 7.10 -4.46
C ASP A 263 4.35 6.09 -3.97
N PHE A 264 4.45 5.62 -2.73
CA PHE A 264 3.42 4.79 -2.11
C PHE A 264 2.11 5.57 -1.88
N ALA A 265 2.17 6.83 -1.46
CA ALA A 265 0.99 7.68 -1.31
C ALA A 265 0.28 7.90 -2.66
N PHE A 266 1.04 8.14 -3.73
CA PHE A 266 0.49 8.23 -5.09
C PHE A 266 -0.18 6.92 -5.50
N THR A 267 0.51 5.79 -5.34
CA THR A 267 0.01 4.46 -5.72
C THR A 267 -1.27 4.10 -4.96
N ALA A 268 -1.26 4.31 -3.64
CA ALA A 268 -2.41 4.05 -2.78
C ALA A 268 -3.60 4.95 -3.15
N GLY A 269 -3.37 6.25 -3.33
CA GLY A 269 -4.43 7.17 -3.76
C GLY A 269 -5.02 6.80 -5.12
N LEU A 270 -4.22 6.28 -6.06
CA LEU A 270 -4.68 5.87 -7.38
C LEU A 270 -5.55 4.61 -7.35
N LEU A 271 -5.36 3.76 -6.34
CA LEU A 271 -6.01 2.45 -6.25
C LEU A 271 -6.98 2.34 -5.07
N HIS A 272 -7.19 3.42 -4.29
CA HIS A 272 -7.89 3.35 -3.00
C HIS A 272 -9.30 2.76 -3.07
N ASP A 273 -10.04 3.11 -4.11
CA ASP A 273 -11.43 2.68 -4.31
C ASP A 273 -11.57 1.50 -5.28
N VAL A 274 -10.48 0.81 -5.62
CA VAL A 274 -10.53 -0.31 -6.57
C VAL A 274 -11.50 -1.43 -6.13
N GLY A 275 -11.67 -1.61 -4.82
CA GLY A 275 -12.62 -2.57 -4.27
C GLY A 275 -14.07 -2.28 -4.65
N ARG A 276 -14.43 -1.01 -4.93
CA ARG A 276 -15.78 -0.65 -5.38
C ARG A 276 -16.07 -1.28 -6.75
N LEU A 277 -15.11 -1.22 -7.67
CA LEU A 277 -15.22 -1.87 -8.98
C LEU A 277 -15.33 -3.39 -8.85
N VAL A 278 -14.49 -3.98 -7.99
CA VAL A 278 -14.50 -5.43 -7.76
C VAL A 278 -15.86 -5.88 -7.24
N LEU A 279 -16.41 -5.21 -6.23
CA LEU A 279 -17.73 -5.53 -5.68
C LEU A 279 -18.85 -5.29 -6.69
N ALA A 280 -18.85 -4.15 -7.37
CA ALA A 280 -19.90 -3.78 -8.31
C ALA A 280 -19.93 -4.68 -9.56
N ALA A 281 -18.76 -5.13 -10.04
CA ALA A 281 -18.66 -6.02 -11.20
C ALA A 281 -19.09 -7.45 -10.90
N ASN A 282 -18.69 -7.97 -9.74
CA ASN A 282 -18.91 -9.36 -9.37
C ASN A 282 -20.26 -9.61 -8.70
N LEU A 283 -20.73 -8.65 -7.90
CA LEU A 283 -21.92 -8.78 -7.07
C LEU A 283 -22.87 -7.58 -7.28
N PRO A 284 -23.27 -7.25 -8.52
CA PRO A 284 -23.96 -6.00 -8.84
C PRO A 284 -25.28 -5.81 -8.07
N GLN A 285 -26.06 -6.89 -7.88
CA GLN A 285 -27.32 -6.82 -7.13
C GLN A 285 -27.08 -6.55 -5.64
N ALA A 286 -26.05 -7.17 -5.04
CA ALA A 286 -25.70 -6.91 -3.65
C ALA A 286 -25.10 -5.51 -3.48
N TYR A 287 -24.29 -5.05 -4.43
CA TYR A 287 -23.72 -3.70 -4.38
C TYR A 287 -24.80 -2.62 -4.52
N ASN A 288 -25.77 -2.80 -5.41
CA ASN A 288 -26.93 -1.91 -5.50
C ASN A 288 -27.77 -1.89 -4.21
N ARG A 289 -27.89 -3.02 -3.50
CA ARG A 289 -28.54 -3.04 -2.18
C ARG A 289 -27.73 -2.24 -1.15
N ALA A 290 -26.40 -2.36 -1.14
CA ALA A 290 -25.55 -1.54 -0.27
C ALA A 290 -25.73 -0.05 -0.58
N LEU A 291 -25.71 0.36 -1.86
CA LEU A 291 -25.96 1.74 -2.27
C LEU A 291 -27.35 2.23 -1.85
N ALA A 292 -28.37 1.37 -1.86
CA ALA A 292 -29.72 1.73 -1.44
C ALA A 292 -29.91 1.87 0.08
N LEU A 293 -28.98 1.34 0.90
CA LEU A 293 -28.96 1.51 2.36
C LEU A 293 -28.28 2.82 2.79
N VAL A 294 -27.59 3.49 1.88
CA VAL A 294 -26.88 4.72 2.19
C VAL A 294 -27.87 5.86 2.38
N ASP A 295 -27.76 6.52 3.53
CA ASP A 295 -28.53 7.71 3.90
C ASP A 295 -27.64 8.66 4.74
N ASP A 296 -28.27 9.65 5.40
CA ASP A 296 -27.55 10.64 6.21
C ASP A 296 -26.83 10.02 7.43
N GLU A 297 -27.29 8.87 7.92
CA GLU A 297 -26.78 8.18 9.11
C GLU A 297 -25.92 6.96 8.76
N THR A 298 -26.10 6.39 7.57
CA THR A 298 -25.45 5.16 7.11
C THR A 298 -24.47 5.47 5.99
N SER A 299 -23.18 5.41 6.32
CA SER A 299 -22.11 5.50 5.33
C SER A 299 -22.07 4.28 4.40
N LEU A 300 -21.50 4.44 3.21
CA LEU A 300 -21.27 3.33 2.28
C LEU A 300 -20.47 2.19 2.93
N LEU A 301 -19.48 2.49 3.79
CA LEU A 301 -18.72 1.47 4.50
C LEU A 301 -19.60 0.65 5.43
N GLN A 302 -20.52 1.29 6.18
CA GLN A 302 -21.44 0.58 7.04
C GLN A 302 -22.41 -0.28 6.23
N ALA A 303 -22.93 0.24 5.12
CA ALA A 303 -23.79 -0.51 4.21
C ALA A 303 -23.08 -1.73 3.59
N GLU A 304 -21.83 -1.55 3.14
CA GLU A 304 -21.02 -2.65 2.61
C GLU A 304 -20.75 -3.70 3.69
N GLN A 305 -20.37 -3.28 4.90
CA GLN A 305 -20.15 -4.19 6.03
C GLN A 305 -21.41 -5.00 6.37
N GLN A 306 -22.60 -4.38 6.30
CA GLN A 306 -23.88 -5.06 6.53
C GLN A 306 -24.23 -6.06 5.42
N VAL A 307 -23.97 -5.72 4.16
CA VAL A 307 -24.37 -6.54 3.01
C VAL A 307 -23.36 -7.65 2.69
N PHE A 308 -22.07 -7.36 2.81
CA PHE A 308 -20.98 -8.24 2.38
C PHE A 308 -20.18 -8.84 3.54
N GLY A 309 -20.26 -8.28 4.75
CA GLY A 309 -19.38 -8.65 5.85
C GLY A 309 -17.93 -8.15 5.69
N ALA A 310 -17.68 -7.32 4.67
CA ALA A 310 -16.43 -6.63 4.41
C ALA A 310 -16.69 -5.34 3.63
N THR A 311 -15.70 -4.45 3.58
CA THR A 311 -15.80 -3.14 2.92
C THR A 311 -14.93 -3.08 1.66
N HIS A 312 -15.22 -2.16 0.75
CA HIS A 312 -14.40 -1.96 -0.45
C HIS A 312 -12.91 -1.68 -0.16
N PRO A 313 -12.51 -0.94 0.90
CA PRO A 313 -11.10 -0.75 1.24
C PRO A 313 -10.42 -2.08 1.58
N GLN A 314 -11.12 -2.98 2.28
CA GLN A 314 -10.61 -4.32 2.63
C GLN A 314 -10.48 -5.22 1.39
N VAL A 315 -11.48 -5.20 0.50
CA VAL A 315 -11.44 -5.96 -0.76
C VAL A 315 -10.30 -5.48 -1.66
N GLY A 316 -10.13 -4.15 -1.79
CA GLY A 316 -9.04 -3.55 -2.55
C GLY A 316 -7.67 -3.88 -1.94
N ALA A 317 -7.52 -3.74 -0.62
CA ALA A 317 -6.30 -4.11 0.09
C ALA A 317 -5.96 -5.60 -0.09
N TYR A 318 -6.95 -6.50 0.00
CA TYR A 318 -6.75 -7.92 -0.26
C TYR A 318 -6.22 -8.19 -1.66
N LEU A 319 -6.84 -7.59 -2.67
CA LEU A 319 -6.44 -7.73 -4.06
C LEU A 319 -5.00 -7.25 -4.30
N LEU A 320 -4.66 -6.07 -3.77
CA LEU A 320 -3.31 -5.52 -3.93
C LEU A 320 -2.27 -6.31 -3.13
N GLY A 321 -2.65 -6.84 -1.97
CA GLY A 321 -1.81 -7.72 -1.17
C GLY A 321 -1.43 -9.00 -1.92
N ILE A 322 -2.39 -9.68 -2.55
CA ILE A 322 -2.11 -10.89 -3.36
C ILE A 322 -1.30 -10.57 -4.62
N TRP A 323 -1.36 -9.34 -5.12
CA TRP A 323 -0.54 -8.86 -6.24
C TRP A 323 0.88 -8.44 -5.82
N GLY A 324 1.18 -8.48 -4.53
CA GLY A 324 2.51 -8.19 -3.99
C GLY A 324 2.84 -6.70 -4.00
N LEU A 325 1.84 -5.82 -3.88
CA LEU A 325 2.08 -4.41 -3.62
C LEU A 325 2.66 -4.22 -2.20
N PRO A 326 3.46 -3.17 -1.96
CA PRO A 326 4.04 -2.90 -0.64
C PRO A 326 2.97 -2.75 0.45
N ASP A 327 3.23 -3.25 1.64
CA ASP A 327 2.29 -3.20 2.77
C ASP A 327 1.86 -1.78 3.11
N GLN A 328 2.73 -0.77 2.92
CA GLN A 328 2.37 0.64 3.13
C GLN A 328 1.28 1.12 2.16
N VAL A 329 1.25 0.58 0.94
CA VAL A 329 0.18 0.83 -0.04
C VAL A 329 -1.08 0.09 0.41
N VAL A 330 -0.96 -1.21 0.72
CA VAL A 330 -2.08 -2.06 1.13
C VAL A 330 -2.76 -1.54 2.41
N GLU A 331 -1.98 -1.05 3.36
CA GLU A 331 -2.43 -0.42 4.60
C GLU A 331 -3.13 0.91 4.34
N ALA A 332 -2.56 1.77 3.50
CA ALA A 332 -3.23 3.00 3.12
C ALA A 332 -4.58 2.71 2.47
N LEU A 333 -4.69 1.69 1.61
CA LEU A 333 -5.97 1.22 1.10
C LEU A 333 -6.90 0.76 2.23
N ALA A 334 -6.46 -0.16 3.09
CA ALA A 334 -7.33 -0.76 4.09
C ALA A 334 -7.94 0.25 5.08
N PHE A 335 -7.19 1.30 5.43
CA PHE A 335 -7.54 2.18 6.54
C PHE A 335 -7.84 3.63 6.14
N HIS A 336 -7.83 4.02 4.85
CA HIS A 336 -8.02 5.42 4.46
C HIS A 336 -9.36 6.04 4.90
N HIS A 337 -10.39 5.26 5.21
CA HIS A 337 -11.64 5.76 5.81
C HIS A 337 -11.62 5.81 7.34
N HIS A 338 -10.78 5.01 7.98
CA HIS A 338 -10.68 4.89 9.44
C HIS A 338 -9.21 4.90 9.86
N PRO A 339 -8.47 5.99 9.58
CA PRO A 339 -7.03 6.02 9.79
C PRO A 339 -6.67 5.91 11.27
N SER A 340 -7.58 6.26 12.17
CA SER A 340 -7.46 6.12 13.63
C SER A 340 -7.40 4.67 14.13
N GLN A 341 -7.77 3.68 13.31
CA GLN A 341 -7.51 2.26 13.59
C GLN A 341 -6.02 1.90 13.44
N ARG A 342 -5.20 2.83 12.94
CA ARG A 342 -3.75 2.75 12.87
C ARG A 342 -3.10 3.76 13.78
N SER A 343 -2.13 3.28 14.54
CA SER A 343 -1.18 4.14 15.26
C SER A 343 -0.05 4.50 14.31
N CYS A 344 0.02 5.75 13.87
CA CYS A 344 1.17 6.26 13.11
C CYS A 344 1.86 7.32 13.96
N ARG A 345 3.16 7.21 14.23
CA ARG A 345 3.92 8.26 14.95
C ARG A 345 4.56 9.29 14.04
N THR A 346 4.75 8.92 12.78
CA THR A 346 5.41 9.71 11.75
C THR A 346 4.54 9.77 10.51
N PHE A 347 4.92 10.64 9.57
CA PHE A 347 4.27 10.69 8.28
C PHE A 347 4.28 9.31 7.60
N CYS A 348 3.16 8.95 6.99
CA CYS A 348 3.01 7.73 6.21
C CYS A 348 1.98 7.93 5.09
N PRO A 349 1.98 7.04 4.07
CA PRO A 349 1.03 7.12 2.95
C PRO A 349 -0.44 7.18 3.36
N LEU A 350 -0.83 6.50 4.45
CA LEU A 350 -2.19 6.50 4.97
C LEU A 350 -2.69 7.92 5.33
N ILE A 351 -1.84 8.74 5.96
CA ILE A 351 -2.19 10.13 6.32
C ILE A 351 -2.47 10.94 5.05
N ALA A 352 -1.59 10.81 4.05
CA ALA A 352 -1.71 11.53 2.78
C ALA A 352 -2.97 11.14 2.01
N VAL A 353 -3.26 9.84 1.90
CA VAL A 353 -4.41 9.31 1.17
C VAL A 353 -5.72 9.67 1.88
N HIS A 354 -5.78 9.52 3.21
CA HIS A 354 -6.95 9.92 3.98
C HIS A 354 -7.27 11.41 3.81
N ALA A 355 -6.26 12.27 3.99
CA ALA A 355 -6.41 13.71 3.82
C ALA A 355 -6.81 14.07 2.39
N ALA A 356 -6.15 13.48 1.39
CA ALA A 356 -6.45 13.73 -0.01
C ALA A 356 -7.86 13.31 -0.39
N ASN A 357 -8.31 12.13 0.04
CA ASN A 357 -9.66 11.62 -0.25
C ASN A 357 -10.73 12.56 0.32
N GLY A 358 -10.62 12.90 1.61
CA GLY A 358 -11.57 13.79 2.27
C GLY A 358 -11.61 15.19 1.63
N LEU A 359 -10.46 15.77 1.31
CA LEU A 359 -10.38 17.10 0.67
C LEU A 359 -10.97 17.08 -0.75
N VAL A 360 -10.63 16.09 -1.57
CA VAL A 360 -11.15 15.97 -2.95
C VAL A 360 -12.68 15.85 -2.95
N HIS A 361 -13.26 15.08 -2.02
CA HIS A 361 -14.71 14.98 -1.87
C HIS A 361 -15.38 16.29 -1.43
N GLN A 362 -14.71 17.11 -0.60
CA GLN A 362 -15.25 18.42 -0.21
C GLN A 362 -15.35 19.39 -1.39
N PHE A 363 -14.41 19.34 -2.34
CA PHE A 363 -14.41 20.23 -3.51
C PHE A 363 -15.26 19.71 -4.67
N ARG A 364 -15.39 18.38 -4.80
CA ARG A 364 -16.21 17.77 -5.83
C ARG A 364 -17.60 17.55 -5.28
N HIS A 365 -18.58 18.31 -5.75
CA HIS A 365 -19.99 17.96 -5.61
C HIS A 365 -20.24 16.66 -6.38
N THR A 366 -19.91 15.52 -5.77
CA THR A 366 -20.15 14.21 -6.35
C THR A 366 -21.65 13.91 -6.27
N THR A 367 -22.21 13.44 -7.38
CA THR A 367 -23.59 12.93 -7.46
C THR A 367 -23.67 11.46 -7.04
N GLU A 368 -22.57 10.88 -6.53
CA GLU A 368 -22.54 9.48 -6.12
C GLU A 368 -23.29 9.31 -4.77
N PRO A 369 -24.17 8.29 -4.64
CA PRO A 369 -24.83 7.98 -3.38
C PRO A 369 -23.79 7.63 -2.29
N GLY A 370 -23.77 8.39 -1.21
CA GLY A 370 -22.72 8.27 -0.19
C GLY A 370 -22.73 9.41 0.82
N ALA A 371 -22.71 9.11 2.12
CA ALA A 371 -22.15 10.06 3.08
C ALA A 371 -20.71 10.35 2.65
N GLN A 372 -20.41 11.61 2.28
CA GLN A 372 -19.07 12.00 1.85
C GLN A 372 -18.05 11.59 2.94
N PRO A 373 -16.90 11.00 2.58
CA PRO A 373 -15.91 10.62 3.56
C PRO A 373 -15.49 11.85 4.37
N LYS A 374 -15.84 11.84 5.66
CA LYS A 374 -15.48 12.90 6.59
C LYS A 374 -14.00 12.75 6.95
N LEU A 375 -13.27 13.86 6.90
CA LEU A 375 -11.90 13.91 7.44
C LEU A 375 -11.95 13.56 8.94
N ASP A 376 -11.12 12.63 9.35
CA ASP A 376 -10.87 12.29 10.75
C ASP A 376 -9.93 13.34 11.34
N VAL A 377 -10.52 14.49 11.70
CA VAL A 377 -9.78 15.64 12.24
C VAL A 377 -9.13 15.30 13.57
N ASP A 378 -9.72 14.42 14.38
CA ASP A 378 -9.16 14.00 15.67
C ASP A 378 -7.90 13.17 15.47
N TYR A 379 -7.90 12.25 14.49
CA TYR A 379 -6.69 11.55 14.06
C TYR A 379 -5.61 12.54 13.61
N LEU A 380 -5.92 13.46 12.70
CA LEU A 380 -4.96 14.46 12.23
C LEU A 380 -4.47 15.38 13.36
N THR A 381 -5.32 15.72 14.33
CA THR A 381 -4.97 16.55 15.48
C THR A 381 -3.99 15.83 16.39
N ARG A 382 -4.26 14.55 16.71
CA ARG A 382 -3.35 13.72 17.53
C ARG A 382 -1.96 13.60 16.92
N LEU A 383 -1.87 13.59 15.59
CA LEU A 383 -0.60 13.52 14.86
C LEU A 383 0.04 14.88 14.56
N GLY A 384 -0.59 15.98 14.96
CA GLY A 384 -0.07 17.32 14.69
C GLY A 384 -0.13 17.72 13.21
N TYR A 385 -1.12 17.23 12.46
CA TYR A 385 -1.39 17.61 11.07
C TYR A 385 -2.65 18.46 10.88
N ALA A 386 -3.50 18.63 11.89
CA ALA A 386 -4.72 19.43 11.77
C ALA A 386 -4.45 20.88 11.32
N GLN A 387 -3.37 21.48 11.78
CA GLN A 387 -2.92 22.82 11.39
C GLN A 387 -2.39 22.90 9.95
N LYS A 388 -2.13 21.76 9.29
CA LYS A 388 -1.70 21.69 7.88
C LYS A 388 -2.88 21.66 6.91
N LEU A 389 -4.10 21.38 7.38
CA LEU A 389 -5.30 21.30 6.55
C LEU A 389 -5.55 22.54 5.66
N PRO A 390 -5.31 23.80 6.10
CA PRO A 390 -5.44 24.95 5.21
C PRO A 390 -4.46 24.92 4.03
N ALA A 391 -3.21 24.51 4.26
CA ALA A 391 -2.21 24.40 3.20
C ALA A 391 -2.56 23.26 2.24
N TRP A 392 -2.99 22.10 2.75
CA TRP A 392 -3.42 20.98 1.92
C TRP A 392 -4.70 21.29 1.14
N ASN A 393 -5.61 22.10 1.69
CA ASN A 393 -6.77 22.64 0.98
C ASN A 393 -6.36 23.48 -0.25
N ASN A 394 -5.35 24.34 -0.10
CA ASN A 394 -4.83 25.13 -1.21
C ASN A 394 -4.21 24.22 -2.29
N LEU A 395 -3.41 23.22 -1.89
CA LEU A 395 -2.88 22.21 -2.80
C LEU A 395 -4.01 21.45 -3.54
N CYS A 396 -5.11 21.16 -2.84
CA CYS A 396 -6.28 20.53 -3.45
C CYS A 396 -6.89 21.42 -4.53
N ARG A 397 -7.11 22.71 -4.24
CA ARG A 397 -7.64 23.68 -5.23
C ARG A 397 -6.76 23.77 -6.46
N GLU A 398 -5.45 23.93 -6.28
CA GLU A 398 -4.48 23.97 -7.38
C GLU A 398 -4.52 22.69 -8.22
N THR A 399 -4.63 21.53 -7.56
CA THR A 399 -4.68 20.22 -8.23
C THR A 399 -5.95 20.04 -9.06
N LEU A 400 -7.09 20.56 -8.59
CA LEU A 400 -8.35 20.49 -9.31
C LEU A 400 -8.43 21.55 -10.43
N GLN A 401 -7.89 22.75 -10.21
CA GLN A 401 -7.87 23.84 -11.20
C GLN A 401 -6.94 23.57 -12.39
N GLN A 402 -5.79 22.91 -12.15
CA GLN A 402 -4.85 22.51 -13.21
C GLN A 402 -5.47 21.60 -14.28
N ARG A 403 -6.72 21.16 -14.14
CA ARG A 403 -7.41 20.30 -15.11
C ARG A 403 -8.42 21.03 -16.01
N ASP A 404 -8.87 22.21 -15.61
CA ASP A 404 -9.87 22.99 -16.37
C ASP A 404 -9.21 23.89 -17.44
N GLU A 405 -7.87 23.94 -17.46
CA GLU A 405 -7.01 24.54 -18.50
C GLU A 405 -6.41 23.46 -19.40
#